data_AF-A0A8J2MBM9-F1
#
_entry.id   AF-A0A8J2MBM9-F1
#
_cell.length_a   1.000
_cell.length_b   1.000
_cell.length_c   1.000
_cell.angle_alpha   90.00
_cell.angle_beta   90.00
_cell.angle_gamma   90.00
#
_symmetry.space_group_name_H-M   'P 1'
#
loop_
_entity.id
_entity.type
_entity.pdbx_description
1 polymer ?
#
loop_
_entity_poly.entity_id
_entity_poly.type
_entity_poly.pdbx_seq_one_letter_code
_entity_poly.pdbx_strand_id
1 'polypeptide(L)'
;MSERKVLNKYYSPDFDPSKIPPMKLAKNHQYTVRLMAPFNMRCKTCGEYIYKGKKFNARKEDVEGSDYLGIRIYRFYIKCTRCLQEISFKTDPKNTDYEIEAGATMNFMALKLAEEQAKREEDEKNEEEASNPMKLLEKRTQQSKQGAGGS
;
A
#
# COMPACT_ATOMS: atom_id res chain seq x y z
N MET A 1 11.92 22.39 -33.30
CA MET A 1 11.47 21.29 -32.42
C MET A 1 10.95 20.19 -33.31
N SER A 2 11.52 18.99 -33.25
CA SER A 2 10.94 17.83 -33.94
C SER A 2 9.55 17.52 -33.38
N GLU A 3 8.73 16.80 -34.14
CA GLU A 3 7.39 16.41 -33.70
C GLU A 3 7.44 15.45 -32.50
N ARG A 4 6.42 15.49 -31.62
CA ARG A 4 6.30 14.53 -30.50
C ARG A 4 6.11 13.09 -30.98
N LYS A 5 5.45 12.92 -32.13
CA LYS A 5 5.19 11.63 -32.78
C LYS A 5 5.86 11.61 -34.14
N VAL A 6 7.17 11.39 -34.14
CA VAL A 6 7.94 11.28 -35.38
C VAL A 6 7.56 9.98 -36.10
N LEU A 7 7.06 10.09 -37.34
CA LEU A 7 6.72 8.94 -38.18
C LEU A 7 7.96 8.12 -38.55
N ASN A 8 9.00 8.79 -39.05
CA ASN A 8 10.23 8.15 -39.51
C ASN A 8 11.46 8.73 -38.83
N LYS A 9 12.35 7.86 -38.36
CA LYS A 9 13.68 8.23 -37.89
C LYS A 9 14.68 7.83 -38.97
N TYR A 10 15.61 8.71 -39.30
CA TYR A 10 16.69 8.39 -40.22
C TYR A 10 17.64 7.38 -39.57
N TYR A 11 17.87 6.25 -40.22
CA TYR A 11 18.89 5.26 -39.87
C TYR A 11 20.01 5.36 -40.91
N SER A 12 21.27 5.31 -40.45
CA SER A 12 22.43 5.32 -41.35
C SER A 12 22.42 4.07 -42.26
N PRO A 13 22.87 4.15 -43.54
CA PRO A 13 22.93 3.01 -44.44
C PRO A 13 23.72 1.80 -43.90
N ASP A 14 24.71 2.06 -43.03
CA ASP A 14 25.55 1.02 -42.41
C ASP A 14 24.99 0.47 -41.07
N PHE A 15 23.80 0.93 -40.66
CA PHE A 15 23.21 0.54 -39.38
C PHE A 15 22.75 -0.93 -39.41
N ASP A 16 23.43 -1.78 -38.65
CA ASP A 16 23.07 -3.18 -38.45
C ASP A 16 22.60 -3.40 -36.99
N PRO A 17 21.32 -3.73 -36.76
CA PRO A 17 20.79 -3.95 -35.42
C PRO A 17 21.42 -5.15 -34.71
N SER A 18 22.04 -6.08 -35.44
CA SER A 18 22.66 -7.29 -34.88
C SER A 18 23.97 -7.00 -34.14
N LYS A 19 24.63 -5.88 -34.48
CA LYS A 19 25.93 -5.49 -33.90
C LYS A 19 25.81 -4.80 -32.54
N ILE A 20 24.60 -4.40 -32.16
CA ILE A 20 24.37 -3.60 -30.95
C ILE A 20 24.04 -4.53 -29.79
N PRO A 21 24.89 -4.62 -28.75
CA PRO A 21 24.59 -5.44 -27.60
C PRO A 21 23.43 -4.84 -26.79
N PRO A 22 22.56 -5.68 -26.20
CA PRO A 22 21.54 -5.18 -25.29
C PRO A 22 22.21 -4.55 -24.06
N MET A 23 21.66 -3.43 -23.60
CA MET A 23 22.14 -2.77 -22.39
C MET A 23 21.88 -3.69 -21.18
N LYS A 24 22.94 -4.14 -20.52
CA LYS A 24 22.85 -4.97 -19.32
C LYS A 24 22.72 -4.08 -18.09
N LEU A 25 21.49 -3.91 -17.59
CA LEU A 25 21.24 -3.26 -16.31
C LEU A 25 21.34 -4.29 -15.17
N ALA A 26 21.72 -3.83 -13.98
CA ALA A 26 21.68 -4.67 -12.79
C ALA A 26 20.24 -5.12 -12.49
N LYS A 27 20.10 -6.31 -11.90
CA LYS A 27 18.78 -6.90 -11.59
C LYS A 27 17.95 -6.04 -10.63
N ASN A 28 18.61 -5.41 -9.65
CA ASN A 28 18.01 -4.47 -8.70
C ASN A 28 18.19 -3.02 -9.14
N HIS A 29 17.89 -2.74 -10.40
CA HIS A 29 17.97 -1.39 -10.91
C HIS A 29 16.89 -0.51 -10.27
N GLN A 30 17.31 0.66 -9.79
CA GLN A 30 16.42 1.60 -9.15
C GLN A 30 15.87 2.61 -10.16
N TYR A 31 14.55 2.65 -10.31
CA TYR A 31 13.88 3.53 -11.25
C TYR A 31 13.36 4.80 -10.56
N THR A 32 13.50 5.94 -11.20
CA THR A 32 12.87 7.18 -10.70
C THR A 32 11.45 7.29 -11.21
N VAL A 33 10.47 7.35 -10.30
CA VAL A 33 9.04 7.44 -10.62
C VAL A 33 8.43 8.62 -9.86
N ARG A 34 7.53 9.36 -10.52
CA ARG A 34 6.75 10.40 -9.86
C ARG A 34 5.48 9.79 -9.29
N LEU A 35 5.35 9.76 -7.97
CA LEU A 35 4.21 9.18 -7.27
C LEU A 35 3.59 10.14 -6.26
N MET A 36 2.40 9.80 -5.76
CA MET A 36 1.72 10.51 -4.69
C MET A 36 1.83 9.71 -3.39
N ALA A 37 1.97 10.40 -2.25
CA ALA A 37 1.94 9.76 -0.94
C ALA A 37 0.60 9.00 -0.74
N PRO A 38 0.63 7.68 -0.45
CA PRO A 38 -0.58 6.86 -0.41
C PRO A 38 -1.45 7.12 0.83
N PHE A 39 -0.84 7.45 1.96
CA PHE A 39 -1.50 7.72 3.24
C PHE A 39 -0.85 8.91 3.95
N ASN A 40 -1.54 9.39 4.99
CA ASN A 40 -1.00 10.41 5.89
C ASN A 40 0.08 9.80 6.78
N MET A 41 1.27 10.38 6.76
CA MET A 41 2.41 9.91 7.54
C MET A 41 3.12 11.07 8.23
N ARG A 42 3.75 10.78 9.37
CA ARG A 42 4.58 11.71 10.12
C ARG A 42 6.03 11.26 10.06
N CYS A 43 6.93 12.16 9.70
CA CYS A 43 8.36 11.85 9.67
C CYS A 43 8.90 11.64 11.09
N LYS A 44 9.64 10.55 11.32
CA LYS A 44 10.19 10.23 12.64
C LYS A 44 11.27 11.23 13.09
N THR A 45 12.05 11.77 12.14
CA THR A 45 13.20 12.64 12.45
C THR A 45 12.81 14.08 12.74
N CYS A 46 11.96 14.70 11.91
CA CYS A 46 11.62 16.12 12.04
C CYS A 46 10.18 16.39 12.49
N GLY A 47 9.36 15.34 12.63
CA GLY A 47 7.95 15.47 13.01
C GLY A 47 7.03 16.10 11.94
N GLU A 48 7.54 16.38 10.74
CA GLU A 48 6.77 16.94 9.63
C GLU A 48 5.66 15.99 9.18
N TYR A 49 4.48 16.53 8.92
CA TYR A 49 3.34 15.77 8.41
C TYR A 49 3.32 15.78 6.89
N ILE A 50 3.29 14.58 6.30
CA ILE A 50 3.11 14.36 4.86
C ILE A 50 1.68 13.85 4.68
N TYR A 51 0.85 14.71 4.10
CA TYR A 51 -0.54 14.36 3.77
C TYR A 51 -0.62 13.51 2.49
N LYS A 52 -1.66 12.68 2.44
CA LYS A 52 -2.04 11.87 1.28
C LYS A 52 -2.14 12.77 0.03
N GLY A 53 -1.63 12.29 -1.09
CA GLY A 53 -1.68 13.01 -2.37
C GLY A 53 -0.51 13.96 -2.63
N LYS A 54 0.39 14.19 -1.66
CA LYS A 54 1.61 14.99 -1.92
C LYS A 54 2.49 14.29 -2.95
N LYS A 55 2.87 14.99 -4.01
CA LYS A 55 3.66 14.45 -5.14
C LYS A 55 5.15 14.43 -4.81
N PHE A 56 5.82 13.31 -5.07
CA PHE A 56 7.25 13.12 -4.88
C PHE A 56 7.90 12.53 -6.14
N ASN A 57 9.17 12.89 -6.34
CA ASN A 57 10.06 12.09 -7.17
C ASN A 57 10.62 10.99 -6.27
N ALA A 58 10.13 9.78 -6.45
CA ALA A 58 10.50 8.62 -5.65
C ALA A 58 11.44 7.72 -6.42
N ARG A 59 12.21 6.93 -5.67
CA ARG A 59 12.97 5.82 -6.23
C ARG A 59 12.18 4.53 -6.02
N LYS A 60 11.99 3.74 -7.06
CA LYS A 60 11.30 2.45 -7.07
C LYS A 60 12.34 1.34 -7.19
N GLU A 61 12.24 0.34 -6.33
CA GLU A 61 13.03 -0.88 -6.34
C GLU A 61 12.08 -2.09 -6.26
N ASP A 62 12.46 -3.17 -6.92
CA ASP A 62 11.76 -4.45 -6.82
C ASP A 62 12.41 -5.22 -5.67
N VAL A 63 11.65 -5.60 -4.64
CA VAL A 63 12.25 -6.25 -3.47
C VAL A 63 12.38 -7.76 -3.74
N GLU A 64 13.62 -8.23 -3.74
CA GLU A 64 13.95 -9.62 -4.05
C GLU A 64 13.45 -10.59 -2.97
N GLY A 65 12.89 -11.72 -3.41
CA GLY A 65 12.45 -12.79 -2.52
C GLY A 65 11.09 -12.57 -1.86
N SER A 66 10.38 -11.46 -2.16
CA SER A 66 9.02 -11.22 -1.68
C SER A 66 8.05 -11.03 -2.84
N ASP A 67 7.32 -12.09 -3.17
CA ASP A 67 6.23 -12.07 -4.14
C ASP A 67 4.94 -12.55 -3.45
N TYR A 68 3.82 -11.92 -3.76
CA TYR A 68 2.51 -12.34 -3.27
C TYR A 68 1.74 -13.02 -4.39
N LEU A 69 1.61 -14.36 -4.34
CA LEU A 69 0.92 -15.15 -5.38
C LEU A 69 1.42 -14.86 -6.81
N GLY A 70 2.72 -14.56 -6.97
CA GLY A 70 3.34 -14.17 -8.25
C GLY A 70 3.26 -12.68 -8.59
N ILE A 71 2.66 -11.86 -7.73
CA ILE A 71 2.65 -10.40 -7.82
C ILE A 71 3.91 -9.86 -7.14
N ARG A 72 4.68 -9.08 -7.90
CA ARG A 72 5.94 -8.47 -7.44
C ARG A 72 5.65 -7.38 -6.41
N ILE A 73 6.39 -7.41 -5.31
CA ILE A 73 6.33 -6.34 -4.29
C ILE A 73 7.35 -5.26 -4.63
N TYR A 74 6.91 -4.01 -4.58
CA TYR A 74 7.75 -2.85 -4.84
C TYR A 74 8.04 -2.10 -3.55
N ARG A 75 9.27 -1.61 -3.45
CA ARG A 75 9.71 -0.68 -2.42
C ARG A 75 9.91 0.70 -3.05
N PHE A 76 9.37 1.71 -2.38
CA PHE A 76 9.52 3.11 -2.78
C PHE A 76 10.30 3.87 -1.73
N TYR A 77 11.15 4.78 -2.19
CA TYR A 77 11.90 5.71 -1.37
C TYR A 77 11.49 7.13 -1.70
N ILE A 78 11.00 7.86 -0.70
CA ILE A 78 10.71 9.29 -0.79
C ILE A 78 11.59 10.06 0.18
N LYS A 79 11.91 11.31 -0.15
CA LYS A 79 12.66 12.21 0.75
C LYS A 79 11.68 13.15 1.45
N CYS A 80 11.84 13.31 2.76
CA CYS A 80 11.07 14.31 3.51
C CYS A 80 11.40 15.72 2.98
N THR A 81 10.39 16.57 2.85
CA THR A 81 10.59 17.94 2.34
C THR A 81 11.37 18.85 3.28
N ARG A 82 11.50 18.49 4.56
CA ARG A 82 12.17 19.32 5.57
C ARG A 82 13.56 18.82 5.94
N CYS A 83 13.70 17.56 6.31
CA CYS A 83 14.97 16.99 6.79
C CYS A 83 15.70 16.13 5.76
N LEU A 84 15.14 15.97 4.55
CA LEU A 84 15.69 15.12 3.48
C LEU A 84 15.90 13.64 3.85
N GLN A 85 15.44 13.23 5.03
CA GLN A 85 15.45 11.84 5.47
C GLN A 85 14.67 10.97 4.48
N GLU A 86 15.23 9.81 4.16
CA GLU A 86 14.57 8.82 3.31
C GLU A 86 13.53 8.06 4.11
N ILE A 87 12.32 7.98 3.55
CA ILE A 87 11.20 7.20 4.06
C ILE A 87 10.97 6.09 3.04
N SER A 88 10.98 4.84 3.51
CA SER A 88 10.73 3.67 2.68
C SER A 88 9.40 3.03 3.01
N PHE A 89 8.66 2.65 1.96
CA PHE A 89 7.41 1.91 2.07
C PHE A 89 7.30 0.86 0.98
N LYS A 90 6.61 -0.23 1.29
CA LYS A 90 6.37 -1.38 0.41
C LYS A 90 4.91 -1.45 0.01
N THR A 91 4.64 -2.04 -1.15
CA THR A 91 3.28 -2.43 -1.54
C THR A 91 2.85 -3.69 -0.78
N ASP A 92 1.64 -3.73 -0.25
CA ASP A 92 1.03 -4.96 0.28
C ASP A 92 -0.17 -5.36 -0.59
N PRO A 93 0.01 -6.33 -1.52
CA PRO A 93 -1.06 -6.79 -2.39
C PRO A 93 -2.20 -7.50 -1.66
N LYS A 94 -1.98 -8.02 -0.44
CA LYS A 94 -3.01 -8.74 0.33
C LYS A 94 -4.09 -7.80 0.83
N ASN A 95 -3.68 -6.64 1.36
CA ASN A 95 -4.59 -5.64 1.94
C ASN A 95 -4.88 -4.47 0.99
N THR A 96 -4.38 -4.51 -0.25
CA THR A 96 -4.46 -3.41 -1.23
C THR A 96 -3.90 -2.07 -0.71
N ASP A 97 -3.01 -2.14 0.27
CA ASP A 97 -2.46 -1.01 1.01
C ASP A 97 -0.93 -0.93 0.81
N TYR A 98 -0.31 0.02 1.50
CA TYR A 98 1.14 0.15 1.56
C TYR A 98 1.58 0.05 3.02
N GLU A 99 2.76 -0.52 3.24
CA GLU A 99 3.35 -0.67 4.57
C GLU A 99 4.61 0.18 4.70
N ILE A 100 4.75 0.93 5.80
CA ILE A 100 5.98 1.67 6.09
C ILE A 100 7.03 0.73 6.65
N GLU A 101 8.22 0.72 6.04
CA GLU A 101 9.39 0.04 6.62
C GLU A 101 10.19 0.99 7.53
N ALA A 102 10.53 2.18 7.03
CA ALA A 102 11.44 3.09 7.73
C ALA A 102 11.13 4.57 7.51
N GLY A 103 11.57 5.41 8.45
CA GLY A 103 11.59 6.87 8.31
C GLY A 103 10.29 7.62 8.66
N ALA A 104 9.16 6.92 8.77
CA ALA A 104 7.88 7.54 9.13
C ALA A 104 6.99 6.65 10.00
N THR A 105 5.95 7.25 10.57
CA THR A 105 4.85 6.56 11.25
C THR A 105 3.53 6.90 10.55
N MET A 106 2.64 5.92 10.43
CA MET A 106 1.27 6.17 9.97
C MET A 106 0.46 6.81 11.11
N ASN A 107 -0.35 7.83 10.80
CA ASN A 107 -1.23 8.44 11.79
C ASN A 107 -2.47 7.57 12.12
N PHE A 108 -2.80 6.59 11.28
CA PHE A 108 -4.12 5.91 11.29
C PHE A 108 -4.19 4.64 12.16
N MET A 109 -3.16 4.31 12.94
CA MET A 109 -3.12 3.02 13.65
C MET A 109 -4.21 2.87 14.73
N ALA A 110 -4.69 3.95 15.36
CA ALA A 110 -5.62 3.83 16.50
C ALA A 110 -7.05 3.42 16.12
N LEU A 111 -7.62 4.01 15.07
CA LEU A 111 -9.01 3.76 14.66
C LEU A 111 -9.15 2.36 14.03
N LYS A 112 -8.22 2.00 13.13
CA LYS A 112 -8.19 0.68 12.48
C LYS A 112 -8.00 -0.46 13.51
N LEU A 113 -7.14 -0.25 14.50
CA LEU A 113 -6.93 -1.24 15.58
C LEU A 113 -8.20 -1.43 16.42
N ALA A 114 -8.90 -0.35 16.76
CA ALA A 114 -10.14 -0.42 17.54
C ALA A 114 -11.26 -1.15 16.75
N GLU A 115 -11.39 -0.89 15.45
CA GLU A 115 -12.35 -1.58 14.58
C GLU A 115 -12.03 -3.07 14.43
N GLU A 116 -10.75 -3.45 14.29
CA GLU A 116 -10.33 -4.85 14.23
C GLU A 116 -10.54 -5.60 15.55
N GLN A 117 -10.38 -4.91 16.68
CA GLN A 117 -10.69 -5.47 18.01
C GLN A 117 -12.19 -5.67 18.18
N ALA A 118 -13.00 -4.67 17.83
CA ALA A 118 -14.46 -4.77 17.92
C ALA A 118 -15.01 -5.91 17.05
N LYS A 119 -14.49 -6.08 15.83
CA LYS A 119 -14.87 -7.20 14.96
C LYS A 119 -14.49 -8.55 15.54
N ARG A 120 -13.27 -8.70 16.07
CA ARG A 120 -12.86 -9.96 16.73
C ARG A 120 -13.76 -10.30 17.91
N GLU A 121 -14.08 -9.33 18.75
CA GLU A 121 -14.99 -9.55 19.87
C GLU A 121 -16.42 -9.89 19.42
N GLU A 122 -16.89 -9.33 18.31
CA GLU A 122 -18.20 -9.65 17.74
C GLU A 122 -18.22 -11.05 17.11
N ASP A 123 -17.18 -11.41 16.37
CA ASP A 123 -17.00 -12.73 15.77
C ASP A 123 -16.91 -13.81 16.85
N GLU A 124 -16.12 -13.59 17.92
CA GLU A 124 -16.04 -14.50 19.07
C GLU A 124 -17.39 -14.69 19.75
N LYS A 125 -18.17 -13.60 19.96
CA LYS A 125 -19.53 -13.69 20.51
C LYS A 125 -20.49 -14.45 19.60
N ASN A 126 -20.40 -14.21 18.29
CA ASN A 126 -21.23 -14.89 17.29
C ASN A 126 -20.88 -16.38 17.20
N GLU A 127 -19.59 -16.75 17.29
CA GLU A 127 -19.15 -18.13 17.32
C GLU A 127 -19.61 -18.84 18.60
N GLU A 128 -19.52 -18.20 19.77
CA GLU A 128 -20.07 -18.74 21.02
C GLU A 128 -21.60 -18.96 20.96
N GLU A 129 -22.31 -18.05 20.29
CA GLU A 129 -23.76 -18.13 20.12
C GLU A 129 -24.18 -19.17 19.08
N ALA A 130 -23.39 -19.32 18.01
CA ALA A 130 -23.59 -20.36 17.00
C ALA A 130 -23.23 -21.75 17.55
N SER A 131 -22.21 -21.83 18.40
CA SER A 131 -21.79 -23.09 19.04
C SER A 131 -22.81 -23.59 20.07
N ASN A 132 -23.66 -22.72 20.62
CA ASN A 132 -24.63 -23.10 21.65
C ASN A 132 -26.08 -22.74 21.24
N PRO A 133 -26.87 -23.71 20.74
CA PRO A 133 -28.19 -23.45 20.16
C PRO A 133 -29.22 -22.91 21.18
N MET A 134 -29.05 -23.17 22.47
CA MET A 134 -29.90 -22.63 23.53
C MET A 134 -29.68 -21.13 23.75
N LYS A 135 -28.42 -20.68 23.68
CA LYS A 135 -28.04 -19.26 23.84
C LYS A 135 -28.57 -18.42 22.68
N LEU A 136 -28.55 -18.97 21.46
CA LEU A 136 -29.14 -18.34 20.27
C LEU A 136 -30.67 -18.14 20.41
N LEU A 137 -31.38 -19.16 20.88
CA LEU A 137 -32.83 -19.11 21.13
C LEU A 137 -33.18 -18.06 22.18
N GLU A 138 -32.43 -18.01 23.28
CA GLU A 138 -32.63 -17.05 24.36
C GLU A 138 -32.45 -15.61 23.88
N LYS A 139 -31.38 -15.33 23.13
CA LYS A 139 -31.14 -14.01 22.52
C LYS A 139 -32.26 -13.60 21.57
N ARG A 140 -32.74 -14.51 20.73
CA ARG A 140 -33.85 -14.26 19.81
C ARG A 140 -35.13 -13.89 20.56
N THR A 141 -35.45 -14.61 21.64
CA THR A 141 -36.61 -14.29 22.48
C THR A 141 -36.46 -12.96 23.23
N GLN A 142 -35.26 -12.61 23.71
CA GLN A 142 -35.00 -11.31 24.34
C GLN A 142 -35.13 -10.16 23.35
N GLN A 143 -34.63 -10.31 22.12
CA GLN A 143 -34.80 -9.32 21.05
C GLN A 143 -36.27 -9.13 20.68
N SER A 144 -37.05 -10.21 20.57
CA SER A 144 -38.50 -10.11 20.32
C SER A 144 -39.24 -9.39 21.46
N LYS A 145 -38.85 -9.61 22.72
CA LYS A 145 -39.43 -8.91 23.87
C LYS A 145 -39.08 -7.42 23.89
N GLN A 146 -37.85 -7.05 23.53
CA GLN A 146 -37.41 -5.65 23.47
C GLN A 146 -38.06 -4.90 22.29
N GLY A 147 -38.25 -5.58 21.15
CA GLY A 147 -38.94 -5.00 19.98
C GLY A 147 -40.44 -4.82 20.17
N ALA A 148 -41.10 -5.64 20.99
CA ALA A 148 -42.54 -5.55 21.26
C ALA A 148 -42.94 -4.47 22.28
N GLY A 149 -42.00 -3.87 23.00
CA GLY A 149 -42.24 -2.82 24.00
C GLY A 149 -42.10 -1.38 23.49
N GLY A 150 -41.86 -1.18 22.19
CA GLY A 150 -41.63 0.11 21.55
C GLY A 150 -42.80 0.59 20.67
N SER A 151 -44.05 0.37 21.11
CA SER A 151 -45.27 0.95 20.50
C SER A 151 -46.02 1.75 21.55
#